data_AF-A0A9W6MXM6-F1
#
_entry.id   AF-A0A9W6MXM6-F1
#
_cell.length_a   1.000
_cell.length_b   1.000
_cell.length_c   1.000
_cell.angle_alpha   90.00
_cell.angle_beta   90.00
_cell.angle_gamma   90.00
#
_symmetry.space_group_name_H-M   'P 1'
#
loop_
_entity.id
_entity.type
_entity.pdbx_description
1 polymer ?
#
loop_
_entity_poly.entity_id
_entity_poly.type
_entity_poly.pdbx_seq_one_letter_code
_entity_poly.pdbx_strand_id
1 'polypeptide(L)' 'MTLDPGTLFDDDGSAPVLHAGPDDYASQPAGNAGNRIACGVIVRP' A
#
# COMPACT_ATOMS: atom_id res chain seq x y z
N MET A 1 -20.46 -11.74 2.18
CA MET A 1 -19.81 -10.51 1.70
C MET A 1 -18.55 -10.97 0.99
N THR A 2 -18.61 -11.06 -0.34
CA THR A 2 -17.48 -11.55 -1.13
C THR A 2 -16.44 -10.44 -1.16
N LEU A 3 -15.35 -10.59 -0.42
CA LEU A 3 -14.16 -9.76 -0.61
C LEU A 3 -13.77 -9.93 -2.08
N ASP A 4 -13.85 -8.86 -2.86
CA ASP A 4 -13.33 -8.86 -4.22
C ASP A 4 -11.82 -8.67 -4.09
N PRO A 5 -10.98 -9.71 -4.22
CA PRO A 5 -9.57 -9.64 -3.83
C PRO A 5 -8.75 -8.64 -4.67
N GLY A 6 -9.32 -8.10 -5.75
CA GLY A 6 -8.70 -7.07 -6.58
C GLY A 6 -9.11 -5.63 -6.23
N THR A 7 -10.06 -5.41 -5.31
CA THR A 7 -10.48 -4.05 -4.94
C THR A 7 -9.62 -3.44 -3.82
N LEU A 8 -9.42 -2.12 -3.86
CA LEU A 8 -8.81 -1.34 -2.77
C LEU A 8 -9.83 -0.88 -1.72
N PHE A 9 -11.08 -1.30 -1.88
CA PHE A 9 -12.22 -0.89 -1.06
C PHE A 9 -12.88 -2.12 -0.43
N ASP A 10 -12.06 -2.93 0.25
CA ASP A 10 -12.49 -3.98 1.16
C ASP A 10 -12.99 -3.38 2.49
N ASP A 11 -13.30 -4.25 3.44
CA ASP A 11 -14.02 -3.89 4.67
C ASP A 11 -13.21 -2.96 5.59
N ASP A 12 -11.87 -3.04 5.56
CA ASP A 12 -10.95 -2.16 6.29
C ASP A 12 -10.36 -1.03 5.43
N GLY A 13 -10.51 -1.11 4.11
CA GLY A 13 -9.98 -0.14 3.16
C GLY A 13 -8.47 -0.31 2.96
N SER A 14 -7.90 0.54 2.12
CA SER A 14 -6.48 0.44 1.74
C SER A 14 -5.70 1.71 2.02
N ALA A 15 -4.40 1.59 2.21
CA ALA A 15 -3.50 2.73 2.39
C ALA A 15 -2.30 2.69 1.42
N PRO A 16 -2.26 3.51 0.36
CA PRO A 16 -1.01 3.79 -0.34
C PRO A 16 0.03 4.40 0.60
N VAL A 17 1.26 3.91 0.50
CA VAL A 17 2.41 4.35 1.29
C VAL A 17 3.53 4.80 0.35
N LEU A 18 4.04 6.00 0.56
CA LEU A 18 5.23 6.49 -0.15
C LEU A 18 6.46 6.24 0.72
N HIS A 19 7.49 5.67 0.12
CA HIS A 19 8.78 5.43 0.76
C HIS A 19 9.78 6.54 0.40
N ALA A 20 10.82 6.69 1.22
CA ALA A 20 11.83 7.75 1.10
C ALA A 20 12.74 7.58 -0.13
N GLY A 21 12.93 6.35 -0.58
CA GLY A 21 13.77 5.98 -1.72
C GLY A 21 13.01 5.16 -2.75
N PRO A 22 13.63 4.93 -3.93
CA PRO A 22 13.07 4.09 -4.96
C PRO A 22 13.03 2.62 -4.54
N ASP A 23 12.04 1.89 -5.08
CA ASP A 23 11.93 0.44 -4.95
C ASP A 23 12.89 -0.25 -5.95
N ASP A 24 13.61 -1.27 -5.50
CA ASP A 24 14.56 -2.04 -6.30
C ASP A 24 13.96 -3.26 -7.02
N TYR A 25 12.67 -3.54 -6.81
CA TYR A 25 11.89 -4.64 -7.37
C TYR A 25 12.45 -6.06 -7.14
N ALA A 26 13.38 -6.23 -6.19
CA ALA A 26 14.02 -7.51 -5.93
C ALA A 26 14.03 -7.85 -4.44
N SER A 27 14.40 -6.87 -3.61
CA SER A 27 14.60 -7.07 -2.19
C SER A 27 13.26 -7.17 -1.48
N GLN A 28 13.09 -8.21 -0.68
CA GLN A 28 11.87 -8.40 0.10
C GLN A 28 12.04 -7.85 1.52
N PRO A 29 10.97 -7.30 2.12
CA PRO A 29 9.59 -7.25 1.62
C PRO A 29 9.19 -5.96 0.87
N ALA A 30 10.06 -4.94 0.83
CA ALA A 30 9.69 -3.59 0.38
C ALA A 30 10.78 -2.91 -0.48
N GLY A 31 11.49 -3.69 -1.29
CA GLY A 31 12.34 -3.19 -2.36
C GLY A 31 13.48 -2.26 -1.92
N ASN A 32 13.98 -2.39 -0.68
CA ASN A 32 14.94 -1.46 -0.08
C ASN A 32 14.53 0.04 -0.17
N ALA A 33 13.23 0.34 -0.25
CA ALA A 33 12.74 1.70 -0.49
C ALA A 33 12.92 2.65 0.70
N GLY A 34 13.37 2.16 1.87
CA GLY A 34 13.63 2.97 3.06
C GLY A 34 12.37 3.28 3.87
N ASN A 35 12.38 4.40 4.61
CA ASN A 35 11.31 4.75 5.55
C ASN A 35 10.01 5.17 4.84
N ARG A 36 8.86 4.96 5.49
CA ARG A 36 7.56 5.47 5.06
C ARG A 36 7.47 6.98 5.33
N ILE A 37 7.28 7.79 4.31
CA ILE A 37 7.29 9.26 4.42
C ILE A 37 5.91 9.91 4.21
N ALA A 38 4.96 9.19 3.61
CA ALA A 38 3.57 9.61 3.53
C ALA A 38 2.63 8.40 3.49
N CYS A 39 1.43 8.57 4.01
CA CYS A 39 0.34 7.61 3.89
C CYS A 39 -0.98 8.35 3.67
N GLY A 40 -1.93 7.70 3.01
CA GLY A 40 -3.30 8.18 2.85
C GLY A 40 -4.25 7.01 2.86
N VAL A 41 -5.38 7.14 3.56
CA VAL A 41 -6.41 6.09 3.59
C VAL A 41 -7.36 6.31 2.42
N ILE A 42 -7.63 5.24 1.67
CA ILE A 42 -8.62 5.20 0.60
C ILE A 42 -9.78 4.34 1.09
N VAL A 43 -10.94 4.97 1.26
CA VAL A 43 -12.21 4.35 1.65
C VAL A 43 -13.32 4.90 0.77
N ARG A 44 -14.42 4.15 0.62
CA ARG A 44 -15.64 4.71 0.01
C ARG A 44 -16.31 5.64 1.02
N PRO A 45 -16.93 6.73 0.55
CA PRO A 45 -17.77 7.58 1.40
C PRO A 45 -19.00 6.83 1.92
#